data_AF-A0AAV3UPQ5-F1
#
_entry.id   AF-A0AAV3UPQ5-F1
#
_cell.length_a   1.000
_cell.length_b   1.000
_cell.length_c   1.000
_cell.angle_alpha   90.00
_cell.angle_beta   90.00
_cell.angle_gamma   90.00
#
_symmetry.space_group_name_H-M   'P 1'
#
loop_
_entity.id
_entity.type
_entity.pdbx_description
1 polymer ?
#
loop_
_entity_poly.entity_id
_entity_poly.type
_entity_poly.pdbx_seq_one_letter_code
_entity_poly.pdbx_strand_id
1 'polypeptide(L)' 'MGLEEFTFDDPSFENEDVLRDHYRPDDLIERDRELEEYQAALKPVIKGSRPRNIFLYGQTGVGKTLATNMVLNRLQTD' A
#
# COMPACT_ATOMS: atom_id res chain seq x y z
N MET A 1 -5.93 -47.30 5.51
CA MET A 1 -5.28 -46.30 4.65
C MET A 1 -4.99 -45.11 5.53
N GLY A 2 -3.74 -44.97 5.95
CA GLY A 2 -3.29 -43.83 6.75
C GLY A 2 -3.08 -42.63 5.84
N LEU A 3 -3.27 -41.43 6.39
CA LEU A 3 -2.95 -40.18 5.71
C LEU A 3 -1.44 -40.13 5.44
N GLU A 4 -1.05 -39.60 4.28
CA GLU A 4 0.35 -39.41 3.93
C GLU A 4 1.03 -38.38 4.83
N GLU A 5 2.36 -38.52 4.93
CA GLU A 5 3.20 -37.64 5.72
C GLU A 5 3.33 -36.29 5.00
N PHE A 6 3.09 -35.18 5.73
CA PHE A 6 3.23 -33.85 5.15
C PHE A 6 4.71 -33.55 4.88
N THR A 7 5.15 -33.75 3.64
CA THR A 7 6.47 -33.31 3.19
C THR A 7 6.37 -31.91 2.61
N PHE A 8 7.28 -31.02 3.03
CA PHE A 8 7.49 -29.75 2.34
C PHE A 8 8.26 -30.04 1.05
N ASP A 9 7.61 -29.86 -0.10
CA ASP A 9 8.31 -29.76 -1.37
C ASP A 9 9.18 -28.49 -1.36
N ASP A 10 10.35 -28.56 -1.99
CA ASP A 10 11.36 -27.48 -2.06
C ASP A 10 10.69 -26.10 -2.21
N PRO A 11 10.91 -25.14 -1.28
CA PRO A 11 10.25 -23.85 -1.36
C PRO A 11 10.85 -23.06 -2.52
N SER A 12 10.13 -23.03 -3.64
CA SER A 12 10.45 -22.20 -4.82
C SER A 12 10.36 -20.70 -4.54
N PHE A 13 9.82 -20.31 -3.38
CA PHE A 13 9.70 -18.94 -2.90
C PHE A 13 10.41 -18.75 -1.55
N GLU A 14 11.21 -17.69 -1.44
CA GLU A 14 11.81 -17.29 -0.16
C GLU A 14 10.75 -16.76 0.81
N ASN A 15 9.74 -16.06 0.31
CA ASN A 15 8.58 -15.62 1.07
C ASN A 15 7.35 -15.50 0.17
N GLU A 16 6.38 -16.40 0.31
CA GLU A 16 5.14 -16.39 -0.48
C GLU A 16 4.16 -15.30 0.00
N ASP A 17 4.26 -14.85 1.27
CA ASP A 17 3.31 -13.86 1.82
C ASP A 17 3.36 -12.53 1.06
N VAL A 18 4.50 -12.18 0.45
CA VAL A 18 4.63 -10.93 -0.33
C VAL A 18 3.73 -10.89 -1.57
N LEU A 19 3.28 -12.05 -2.04
CA LEU A 19 2.41 -12.19 -3.21
C LEU A 19 0.93 -12.19 -2.85
N ARG A 20 0.59 -12.23 -1.56
CA ARG A 20 -0.80 -12.29 -1.10
C ARG A 20 -1.44 -10.90 -1.10
N ASP A 21 -2.76 -10.83 -1.32
CA ASP A 21 -3.51 -9.57 -1.45
C ASP A 21 -3.43 -8.64 -0.22
N HIS A 22 -3.12 -9.22 0.95
CA HIS A 22 -2.98 -8.48 2.21
C HIS A 22 -1.58 -7.90 2.40
N TYR A 23 -0.60 -8.27 1.59
CA TYR A 23 0.72 -7.69 1.63
C TYR A 23 0.66 -6.20 1.30
N ARG A 24 1.43 -5.42 2.06
CA ARG A 24 1.54 -3.98 1.93
C ARG A 24 3.03 -3.68 1.83
N PRO A 25 3.55 -3.31 0.65
CA PRO A 25 4.93 -2.90 0.53
C PRO A 25 5.14 -1.56 1.25
N ASP A 26 6.35 -1.34 1.75
CA ASP A 26 6.74 -0.08 2.39
C ASP A 26 6.92 1.05 1.37
N ASP A 27 7.24 0.70 0.12
CA ASP A 27 7.43 1.64 -0.99
C ASP A 27 6.52 1.31 -2.18
N LEU A 28 6.00 2.36 -2.81
CA LEU A 28 5.22 2.27 -4.05
C LEU A 28 6.10 2.70 -5.23
N ILE A 29 6.61 1.71 -5.96
CA ILE A 29 7.47 1.93 -7.14
C ILE A 29 6.70 2.73 -8.20
N GLU A 30 7.39 3.67 -8.86
CA GLU A 30 6.87 4.53 -9.96
C GLU A 30 5.66 5.41 -9.57
N ARG A 31 5.46 5.72 -8.28
CA ARG A 31 4.35 6.57 -7.80
C ARG A 31 4.79 7.80 -7.01
N ASP A 32 6.07 8.12 -7.02
CA ASP A 32 6.64 9.21 -6.21
C ASP A 32 5.92 10.53 -6.50
N ARG A 33 5.70 10.85 -7.78
CA ARG A 33 5.04 12.08 -8.19
C ARG A 33 3.60 12.16 -7.68
N GLU A 34 2.81 11.10 -7.87
CA GLU A 34 1.43 11.07 -7.39
C GLU A 34 1.37 11.20 -5.86
N LEU A 35 2.28 10.53 -5.15
CA LEU A 35 2.37 10.61 -3.69
C LEU A 35 2.74 12.02 -3.23
N GLU A 36 3.69 12.68 -3.88
CA GLU A 36 4.07 14.07 -3.59
C GLU A 36 2.90 15.04 -3.80
N GLU A 37 2.15 14.92 -4.89
CA GLU A 37 0.96 15.73 -5.16
C GLU A 37 -0.12 15.49 -4.10
N TYR A 38 -0.31 14.22 -3.71
CA TYR A 38 -1.26 13.82 -2.66
C TYR A 38 -0.90 14.45 -1.31
N GLN A 39 0.37 14.33 -0.90
CA GLN A 39 0.89 14.92 0.33
C GLN A 39 0.76 16.44 0.31
N ALA A 40 1.11 17.10 -0.81
CA ALA A 40 1.01 18.55 -0.95
C ALA A 40 -0.43 19.07 -0.79
N ALA A 41 -1.43 18.28 -1.21
CA ALA A 41 -2.84 18.61 -1.01
C ALA A 41 -3.31 18.46 0.45
N LEU A 42 -2.67 17.58 1.22
CA LEU A 42 -2.97 17.32 2.63
C LEU A 42 -2.12 18.13 3.62
N LYS A 43 -1.02 18.76 3.19
CA LYS A 43 -0.18 19.65 4.02
C LYS A 43 -0.96 20.66 4.90
N PRO A 44 -2.08 21.28 4.47
CA PRO A 44 -2.84 22.18 5.34
C PRO A 44 -3.37 21.54 6.63
N VAL A 45 -3.60 20.22 6.63
CA VAL A 45 -4.12 19.47 7.80
C VAL A 45 -3.18 19.59 8.99
N ILE A 46 -1.87 19.57 8.75
CA ILE A 46 -0.83 19.68 9.80
C ILE A 46 -0.98 20.99 10.59
N LYS A 47 -1.49 22.05 9.95
CA LYS A 47 -1.71 23.37 10.56
C LYS A 47 -3.15 23.55 11.06
N GLY A 48 -3.93 22.48 11.17
CA GLY A 48 -5.36 22.54 11.53
C GLY A 48 -6.25 23.23 10.49
N SER A 49 -5.74 23.44 9.27
CA SER A 49 -6.47 24.09 8.18
C SER A 49 -7.14 23.05 7.28
N ARG A 50 -8.23 23.45 6.63
CA ARG A 50 -8.98 22.54 5.74
C ARG A 50 -8.15 22.21 4.48
N PRO A 51 -7.92 20.92 4.15
CA PRO A 51 -7.21 20.53 2.94
C PRO A 51 -8.07 20.72 1.69
N ARG A 52 -7.44 20.57 0.52
CA ARG A 52 -8.17 20.46 -0.75
C ARG A 52 -8.85 19.10 -0.83
N ASN A 53 -10.03 19.04 -1.44
CA ASN A 53 -10.66 17.77 -1.79
C ASN A 53 -9.85 17.08 -2.89
N ILE A 54 -9.70 15.76 -2.79
CA ILE A 54 -8.88 14.97 -3.70
C ILE A 54 -9.76 13.86 -4.28
N PHE A 55 -9.70 13.70 -5.60
CA PHE A 55 -10.42 12.66 -6.32
C PHE A 55 -9.41 11.76 -7.05
N LEU A 56 -9.26 10.53 -6.57
CA LEU A 56 -8.39 9.53 -7.19
C LEU A 56 -9.18 8.67 -8.18
N TYR A 57 -8.73 8.62 -9.43
CA TYR A 57 -9.31 7.79 -10.47
C TYR A 57 -8.26 6.90 -11.15
N GLY A 58 -8.71 5.79 -11.74
CA GLY A 58 -7.88 4.85 -12.48
C GLY A 58 -8.48 3.44 -12.47
N GLN A 59 -7.89 2.51 -13.24
CA GLN A 59 -8.35 1.12 -13.28
C GLN A 59 -8.20 0.41 -11.92
N THR A 60 -8.98 -0.65 -11.67
CA THR A 60 -8.84 -1.47 -10.47
C THR A 60 -7.46 -2.16 -10.42
N GLY A 61 -6.94 -2.44 -9.23
CA GLY A 61 -5.64 -3.11 -9.07
C GLY A 61 -4.39 -2.23 -9.22
N VAL A 62 -4.51 -0.96 -9.66
CA VAL A 62 -3.33 -0.08 -9.88
C VAL A 62 -2.72 0.56 -8.62
N GLY A 63 -3.10 0.09 -7.43
CA GLY A 63 -2.53 0.57 -6.17
C GLY A 63 -3.15 1.83 -5.55
N LYS A 64 -4.30 2.33 -6.03
CA LYS A 64 -4.96 3.53 -5.46
C LYS A 64 -5.24 3.42 -3.96
N THR A 65 -5.83 2.31 -3.52
CA THR A 65 -6.15 2.08 -2.10
C THR A 65 -4.88 2.01 -1.25
N LEU A 66 -3.85 1.35 -1.76
CA LEU A 66 -2.55 1.24 -1.09
C LEU A 66 -1.90 2.63 -0.92
N ALA A 67 -1.86 3.42 -2.00
CA ALA A 67 -1.30 4.77 -1.99
C ALA A 67 -2.01 5.70 -1.00
N THR A 68 -3.35 5.68 -0.99
CA THR A 68 -4.13 6.47 -0.01
C THR A 68 -3.80 6.06 1.42
N ASN A 69 -3.75 4.76 1.71
CA ASN A 69 -3.42 4.28 3.06
C ASN A 69 -2.01 4.70 3.48
N MET A 70 -1.01 4.59 2.61
CA MET A 70 0.37 4.98 2.91
C MET A 70 0.47 6.48 3.25
N VAL A 71 -0.14 7.35 2.44
CA VAL A 71 -0.14 8.80 2.67
C VAL A 71 -0.87 9.16 3.98
N LEU A 72 -2.02 8.54 4.25
CA LEU A 72 -2.79 8.81 5.47
C LEU A 72 -2.08 8.29 6.73
N ASN A 73 -1.49 7.10 6.66
CA ASN A 73 -0.71 6.54 7.77
C ASN A 73 0.49 7.44 8.09
N ARG A 74 1.15 7.97 7.06
CA ARG A 74 2.24 8.93 7.24
C ARG A 74 1.74 10.21 7.90
N LEU A 75 0.62 10.76 7.43
CA LEU A 75 0.00 11.97 7.99
C LEU A 75 -0.45 11.80 9.45
N GLN A 76 -0.80 10.59 9.89
CA GLN A 76 -1.14 10.30 11.29
C GLN A 76 0.09 10.21 12.21
N THR A 77 1.26 9.92 11.62
CA THR A 77 2.51 9.73 12.36
C THR A 77 3.30 11.03 12.51
N ASP A 78 3.16 11.95 11.56
CA ASP A 78 3.80 13.28 11.56
C ASP A 78 3.03 14.30 12.43
#